data_AF-A0A316GI00-F1
#
_entry.id   AF-A0A316GI00-F1
#
_cell.length_a   1.000
_cell.length_b   1.000
_cell.length_c   1.000
_cell.angle_alpha   90.00
_cell.angle_beta   90.00
_cell.angle_gamma   90.00
#
_symmetry.space_group_name_H-M   'P 1'
#
loop_
_entity.id
_entity.type
_entity.pdbx_description
1 polymer ?
#
loop_
_entity_poly.entity_id
_entity_poly.type
_entity_poly.pdbx_seq_one_letter_code
_entity_poly.pdbx_strand_id
1 'polypeptide(L)'
;MRRICNALHSYTTAFVNDGTKDDASILSAEPNTPTPNAPTPTRVTLSTAKTVLAAAKDAGLTLSRRTEEALAAAAKAERNRRWTADNRDGIEAHNRHVAEHGLLLETYRTF
;
A
#
# COMPACT_ATOMS: atom_id res chain seq x y z
N MET A 1 16.25 0.89 -23.40
CA MET A 1 15.49 2.11 -23.04
C MET A 1 13.96 2.03 -23.27
N ARG A 2 13.36 0.84 -23.49
CA ARG A 2 11.90 0.68 -23.70
C ARG A 2 11.16 -0.05 -22.55
N ARG A 3 11.83 -0.30 -21.42
CA ARG A 3 11.25 -1.02 -20.26
C ARG A 3 10.88 -0.13 -19.08
N ILE A 4 11.22 1.17 -19.13
CA ILE A 4 10.90 2.14 -18.06
C ILE A 4 9.48 2.72 -18.22
N CYS A 5 8.94 2.79 -19.45
CA CYS A 5 7.62 3.41 -19.68
C CYS A 5 6.40 2.49 -19.48
N ASN A 6 6.56 1.16 -19.34
CA ASN A 6 5.40 0.24 -19.30
C ASN A 6 4.89 -0.10 -17.89
N ALA A 7 5.41 0.55 -16.85
CA ALA A 7 4.94 0.36 -15.47
C ALA A 7 4.04 1.51 -14.97
N LEU A 8 3.87 2.59 -15.75
CA LEU A 8 3.07 3.76 -15.37
C LEU A 8 1.67 3.82 -16.02
N HIS A 9 1.31 2.88 -16.89
CA HIS A 9 0.03 2.89 -17.63
C HIS A 9 -1.09 2.02 -17.02
N SER A 10 -0.89 1.42 -15.84
CA SER A 10 -1.94 0.59 -15.20
C SER A 10 -2.66 1.26 -14.02
N TYR A 11 -2.45 2.55 -13.76
CA TYR A 11 -3.04 3.23 -12.60
C TYR A 11 -3.90 4.47 -12.92
N THR A 12 -4.25 4.72 -14.19
CA THR A 12 -5.05 5.90 -14.56
C THR A 12 -6.32 5.57 -15.34
N THR A 13 -7.12 4.66 -14.82
CA THR A 13 -8.49 4.49 -15.33
C THR A 13 -9.47 4.29 -14.18
N ALA A 14 -10.62 4.95 -14.31
CA ALA A 14 -11.79 4.98 -13.41
C ALA A 14 -11.78 6.02 -12.27
N PHE A 15 -11.74 7.31 -12.64
CA PHE A 15 -12.42 8.35 -11.86
C PHE A 15 -13.33 9.17 -12.78
N VAL A 16 -14.45 8.57 -13.17
CA VAL A 16 -15.63 9.29 -13.66
C VAL A 16 -16.79 8.66 -12.91
N ASN A 17 -17.24 9.29 -11.84
CA ASN A 17 -18.56 9.03 -11.32
C ASN A 17 -19.36 10.32 -11.55
N ASP A 18 -20.22 10.23 -12.55
CA ASP A 18 -21.19 11.25 -12.92
C ASP A 18 -22.12 11.50 -11.73
N GLY A 19 -22.32 12.77 -11.42
CA GLY A 19 -23.13 13.20 -10.31
C GLY A 19 -24.60 13.07 -10.65
N THR A 20 -25.23 11.95 -10.29
CA THR A 20 -26.68 11.92 -10.14
C THR A 20 -27.03 12.06 -8.66
N LYS A 21 -27.28 13.32 -8.32
CA LYS A 21 -27.94 13.80 -7.12
C LYS A 21 -29.43 13.56 -7.27
N ASP A 22 -29.89 12.40 -6.84
CA ASP A 22 -31.26 12.08 -6.41
C ASP A 22 -31.01 11.03 -5.30
N ASP A 23 -31.56 11.03 -4.10
CA ASP A 23 -32.79 11.62 -3.58
C ASP A 23 -32.66 11.60 -2.04
N ALA A 24 -33.04 12.71 -1.41
CA ALA A 24 -33.14 12.79 0.04
C ALA A 24 -34.35 11.97 0.52
N SER A 25 -34.19 11.34 1.69
CA SER A 25 -35.18 10.59 2.50
C SER A 25 -35.31 9.09 2.21
N ILE A 26 -34.72 8.23 3.08
CA ILE A 26 -35.44 7.30 3.97
C ILE A 26 -34.59 7.05 5.23
N LEU A 27 -35.22 7.26 6.39
CA LEU A 27 -34.78 6.81 7.70
C LEU A 27 -34.90 5.28 7.77
N SER A 28 -33.81 4.56 7.61
CA SER A 28 -33.63 3.17 8.06
C SER A 28 -32.13 2.95 8.17
N ALA A 29 -31.64 2.52 9.32
CA ALA A 29 -30.24 2.14 9.48
C ALA A 29 -29.92 1.04 8.46
N GLU A 30 -29.27 1.39 7.35
CA GLU A 30 -28.86 0.40 6.35
C GLU A 30 -27.88 -0.56 7.04
N PRO A 31 -28.13 -1.88 7.00
CA PRO A 31 -27.18 -2.84 7.53
C PRO A 31 -25.93 -2.82 6.64
N ASN A 32 -24.87 -2.14 7.11
CA ASN A 32 -23.49 -2.17 6.59
C ASN A 32 -23.39 -2.54 5.10
N THR A 33 -23.61 -1.59 4.19
CA THR A 33 -23.28 -1.81 2.77
C THR A 33 -21.76 -1.97 2.69
N PRO A 34 -21.23 -3.18 2.37
CA PRO A 34 -19.79 -3.35 2.26
C PRO A 34 -19.29 -2.48 1.11
N THR A 35 -18.36 -1.58 1.39
CA THR A 35 -17.71 -0.74 0.38
C THR A 35 -17.17 -1.63 -0.74
N PRO A 36 -17.44 -1.34 -2.03
CA PRO A 36 -17.24 -2.27 -3.15
C PRO A 36 -15.77 -2.68 -3.40
N ASN A 37 -14.81 -2.08 -2.68
CA ASN A 37 -13.37 -2.36 -2.80
C ASN A 37 -12.71 -2.72 -1.45
N ALA A 38 -13.48 -3.09 -0.42
CA ALA A 38 -12.88 -3.53 0.84
C ALA A 38 -12.18 -4.90 0.63
N PRO A 39 -10.92 -5.07 1.07
CA PRO A 39 -10.24 -6.36 0.98
C PRO A 39 -11.05 -7.42 1.72
N THR A 40 -11.45 -8.48 1.03
CA THR A 40 -12.21 -9.58 1.64
C THR A 40 -11.25 -10.49 2.41
N PRO A 41 -11.49 -10.73 3.71
CA PRO A 41 -10.61 -11.58 4.50
C PRO A 41 -10.71 -13.03 4.00
N THR A 42 -9.60 -13.59 3.56
CA THR A 42 -9.51 -15.01 3.18
C THR A 42 -9.12 -15.84 4.40
N ARG A 43 -9.87 -16.92 4.67
CA ARG A 43 -9.58 -17.84 5.77
C ARG A 43 -8.38 -18.72 5.42
N VAL A 44 -7.39 -18.76 6.30
CA VAL A 44 -6.20 -19.61 6.19
C VAL A 44 -6.01 -20.41 7.48
N THR A 45 -5.52 -21.64 7.35
CA THR A 45 -5.16 -22.49 8.49
C THR A 45 -3.64 -22.43 8.67
N LEU A 46 -3.18 -22.03 9.86
CA LEU A 46 -1.76 -21.97 10.22
C LEU A 46 -1.51 -22.64 11.57
N SER A 47 -0.30 -23.17 11.76
CA SER A 47 0.15 -23.75 13.02
C SER A 47 1.09 -22.79 13.75
N THR A 48 0.93 -22.63 15.06
CA THR A 48 1.76 -21.73 15.89
C THR A 48 2.00 -22.36 17.27
N ALA A 49 3.10 -21.99 17.91
CA ALA A 49 3.44 -22.46 19.25
C ALA A 49 2.37 -22.02 20.28
N LYS A 50 1.96 -22.96 21.14
CA LYS A 50 0.96 -22.71 22.19
C LYS A 50 1.41 -21.63 23.18
N THR A 51 2.71 -21.55 23.46
CA THR A 51 3.32 -20.55 24.35
C THR A 51 3.11 -19.13 23.83
N VAL A 52 3.25 -18.92 22.52
CA VAL A 52 3.04 -17.62 21.86
C VAL A 52 1.57 -17.21 21.90
N LEU A 53 0.66 -18.17 21.68
CA LEU A 53 -0.78 -17.90 21.77
C LEU A 53 -1.23 -17.56 23.19
N ALA A 54 -0.65 -18.21 24.21
CA ALA A 54 -0.91 -17.87 25.61
C ALA A 54 -0.44 -16.44 25.92
N ALA A 55 0.82 -16.12 25.59
CA ALA A 55 1.37 -14.78 25.80
C ALA A 55 0.58 -13.69 25.04
N ALA A 56 0.14 -13.96 23.82
CA ALA A 56 -0.67 -13.02 23.04
C ALA A 56 -2.04 -12.77 23.69
N LYS A 57 -2.68 -13.80 24.26
CA LYS A 57 -3.95 -13.68 24.96
C LYS A 57 -3.80 -12.90 26.26
N ASP A 58 -2.77 -13.18 27.05
CA ASP A 58 -2.47 -12.46 28.29
C ASP A 58 -2.20 -10.97 28.03
N ALA A 59 -1.58 -10.66 26.89
CA ALA A 59 -1.33 -9.30 26.42
C ALA A 59 -2.56 -8.65 25.72
N GLY A 60 -3.69 -9.34 25.61
CA GLY A 60 -4.90 -8.81 24.95
C GLY A 60 -4.76 -8.57 23.44
N LEU A 61 -3.84 -9.27 22.77
CA LEU A 61 -3.54 -9.08 21.35
C LEU A 61 -4.42 -9.94 20.44
N THR A 62 -5.02 -9.33 19.43
CA THR A 62 -5.81 -10.03 18.41
C THR A 62 -4.89 -10.65 17.34
N LEU A 63 -4.83 -11.98 17.29
CA LEU A 63 -3.96 -12.75 16.38
C LEU A 63 -4.12 -12.36 14.90
N SER A 64 -5.36 -12.25 14.42
CA SER A 64 -5.65 -11.93 13.01
C SER A 64 -5.00 -10.61 12.60
N ARG A 65 -5.27 -9.56 13.39
CA ARG A 65 -4.75 -8.22 13.13
C ARG A 65 -3.23 -8.16 13.20
N ARG A 66 -2.62 -8.80 14.20
CA ARG A 66 -1.16 -8.80 14.35
C ARG A 66 -0.46 -9.57 13.24
N THR A 67 -1.02 -10.69 12.83
CA THR A 67 -0.48 -11.47 11.70
C THR A 67 -0.60 -10.69 10.40
N GLU A 68 -1.72 -10.00 10.19
CA GLU A 68 -1.94 -9.15 9.02
C GLU A 68 -0.93 -7.98 8.96
N GLU A 69 -0.78 -7.23 10.06
CA GLU A 69 0.18 -6.13 10.16
C GLU A 69 1.62 -6.60 9.89
N ALA A 70 2.02 -7.72 10.50
CA ALA A 70 3.36 -8.29 10.33
C ALA A 70 3.60 -8.76 8.88
N LEU A 71 2.61 -9.43 8.28
CA LEU A 71 2.71 -9.94 6.92
C LEU A 71 2.73 -8.79 5.89
N ALA A 72 1.91 -7.75 6.09
CA ALA A 72 1.90 -6.57 5.25
C ALA A 72 3.26 -5.84 5.29
N ALA A 73 3.85 -5.71 6.49
CA ALA A 73 5.18 -5.14 6.66
C ALA A 73 6.26 -5.98 5.95
N ALA A 74 6.24 -7.30 6.13
CA ALA A 74 7.18 -8.21 5.47
C ALA A 74 7.05 -8.17 3.94
N ALA A 75 5.82 -8.19 3.40
CA ALA A 75 5.56 -8.10 1.98
C ALA A 75 6.00 -6.74 1.39
N LYS A 76 5.80 -5.64 2.13
CA LYS A 76 6.31 -4.33 1.73
C LYS A 76 7.84 -4.30 1.70
N ALA A 77 8.50 -4.83 2.73
CA ALA A 77 9.95 -4.91 2.78
C ALA A 77 10.52 -5.72 1.62
N GLU A 78 9.92 -6.86 1.30
CA GLU A 78 10.36 -7.69 0.17
C GLU A 78 10.14 -7.01 -1.18
N ARG A 79 8.98 -6.36 -1.38
CA ARG A 79 8.73 -5.56 -2.59
C ARG A 79 9.76 -4.45 -2.74
N ASN A 80 10.05 -3.73 -1.66
CA ASN A 80 11.05 -2.67 -1.67
C ASN A 80 12.45 -3.21 -1.97
N ARG A 81 12.82 -4.37 -1.41
CA ARG A 81 14.10 -5.03 -1.68
C ARG A 81 14.24 -5.35 -3.17
N ARG A 82 13.21 -5.98 -3.76
CA ARG A 82 13.19 -6.31 -5.20
C ARG A 82 13.25 -5.05 -6.06
N TRP A 83 12.42 -4.06 -5.75
CA TRP A 83 12.41 -2.79 -6.48
C TRP A 83 13.78 -2.09 -6.44
N THR A 84 14.43 -2.07 -5.27
CA THR A 84 15.77 -1.46 -5.12
C THR A 84 16.82 -2.20 -5.94
N ALA A 85 16.74 -3.53 -6.02
CA ALA A 85 17.63 -4.32 -6.87
C ALA A 85 17.42 -4.00 -8.35
N ASP A 86 16.15 -4.00 -8.80
CA ASP A 86 15.79 -3.78 -10.20
C ASP A 86 16.06 -2.34 -10.67
N ASN A 87 15.95 -1.36 -9.76
CA ASN A 87 16.10 0.06 -10.08
C ASN A 87 17.46 0.63 -9.70
N ARG A 88 18.41 -0.21 -9.25
CA ARG A 88 19.75 0.21 -8.83
C ARG A 88 20.43 1.10 -9.86
N ASP A 89 20.47 0.64 -11.11
CA ASP A 89 21.14 1.36 -12.21
C ASP A 89 20.46 2.71 -12.50
N GLY A 90 19.13 2.75 -12.41
CA GLY A 90 18.36 3.98 -12.59
C GLY A 90 18.58 4.98 -11.45
N ILE A 91 18.64 4.48 -10.21
CA ILE A 91 18.95 5.29 -9.02
C ILE A 91 20.36 5.84 -9.12
N GLU A 92 21.35 5.04 -9.52
CA GLU A 92 22.73 5.48 -9.67
C GLU A 92 22.88 6.53 -10.78
N ALA A 93 22.22 6.32 -11.94
CA ALA A 93 22.21 7.29 -13.02
C ALA A 93 21.56 8.62 -12.57
N HIS A 94 20.47 8.56 -11.81
CA HIS A 94 19.84 9.74 -11.24
C HIS A 94 20.75 10.45 -10.23
N ASN A 95 21.38 9.70 -9.33
CA ASN A 95 22.32 10.25 -8.33
C ASN A 95 23.51 10.95 -9.00
N ARG A 96 24.07 10.36 -10.06
CA ARG A 96 25.13 10.98 -10.85
C ARG A 96 24.65 12.28 -11.51
N HIS A 97 23.46 12.26 -12.12
CA HIS A 97 22.88 13.47 -12.72
C HIS A 97 22.70 14.59 -11.69
N VAL A 98 22.18 14.28 -10.50
CA VAL A 98 22.03 15.25 -9.40
C VAL A 98 23.39 15.76 -8.90
N ALA A 99 24.42 14.91 -8.84
CA ALA A 99 25.76 15.33 -8.45
C ALA A 99 26.39 16.28 -9.49
N GLU A 100 26.13 16.06 -10.77
CA GLU A 100 26.65 16.88 -11.88
C GLU A 100 25.89 18.21 -12.05
N HIS A 101 24.56 18.19 -11.91
CA HIS A 101 23.69 19.33 -12.28
C HIS A 101 23.05 20.04 -11.07
N GLY A 102 23.19 19.48 -9.86
CA GLY A 102 22.50 19.95 -8.67
C GLY A 102 21.00 19.64 -8.68
N LEU A 103 20.27 20.12 -7.68
CA LEU A 103 18.81 20.04 -7.67
C LEU A 103 18.23 21.17 -8.55
N LEU A 104 17.33 20.81 -9.47
CA LEU A 104 16.74 21.73 -10.44
C LEU A 104 16.10 22.98 -9.82
N LEU A 105 15.54 22.85 -8.62
CA LEU A 105 14.81 23.91 -7.93
C LEU A 105 15.50 24.38 -6.63
N GLU A 106 16.78 24.04 -6.44
CA GLU A 106 17.57 24.47 -5.27
C GLU A 106 17.45 25.99 -5.05
N THR A 107 17.58 26.76 -6.13
CA THR A 107 17.57 28.23 -6.14
C THR A 107 16.26 28.86 -5.65
N TYR A 108 15.14 28.13 -5.68
CA TYR A 108 13.82 28.64 -5.30
C TYR A 108 13.33 28.09 -3.95
N ARG A 109 14.15 27.28 -3.26
CA ARG A 109 13.79 26.70 -1.97
C ARG A 109 13.83 27.77 -0.87
N THR A 110 12.67 28.22 -0.43
CA THR A 110 12.51 29.12 0.74
C THR A 110 11.90 28.29 1.88
N PHE A 111 12.50 28.34 3.07
CA PHE A 111 12.05 27.62 4.27
C PHE A 111 11.20 28.51 5.19
#